data_AF-A0A0E0I1Y6-F1
#
_entry.id   AF-A0A0E0I1Y6-F1
#
_cell.length_a   1.000
_cell.length_b   1.000
_cell.length_c   1.000
_cell.angle_alpha   90.00
_cell.angle_beta   90.00
_cell.angle_gamma   90.00
#
_symmetry.space_group_name_H-M   'P 1'
#
loop_
_entity.id
_entity.type
_entity.pdbx_description
1 polymer ?
#
loop_
_entity_poly.entity_id
_entity_poly.type
_entity_poly.pdbx_seq_one_letter_code
_entity_poly.pdbx_strand_id
1 'polypeptide(L)'
;MATAVAATAMRRGQHLPLSLSLCYNLAAVALLVAVFLHAPPRAGAQPLPWQLCNATAGNYTEGSTYQANVRALASALPGNASSSPALFAEGAAGTAPDVVYAIALCRGDTNASSCAACVATAFDTAQQLCAFNKRATLFNDPCILRYSDLDILANVTDNSGRFVAWNYNNVSAAKAAAYDAASGRLVNATADYAAADPVRRFGTGEVGSDDATYPRIFSLAQCTPDMSEADCRSCLGDIIRKATPKYFVGKPGGRVFGVRCNFRFEAYEFFSGRPLLQLSGPPPPPANMTPPVTSEVSTNPDDIQSIDSLLLDLSTLRAATDNFADRNKLGEGGFGAVYKLKTELVLVAKLRHKNLVSLVGVCLEGDEKLLVYEYMPNKSLDTILFDYEKSKDLDWGKRLKIVSGVARGLQYLHEDSQLRVVHRDLKASNVLLDFDHNPKISDFGLAKLFEWDQTQDVTSHIAGTYGYMAPEYAMRGQYSVKSDAFSFGVMILEIVTGRRNSSFSNSEQSIDLLSLVWEHWTTGTIEELLDPAMRGRSADDLLKLINIGLLCVQDNPADRPTMSAVSVMLSSETFSVQAPSRPTFCIQETDSAADTDLYSSAFRSTGDSKTRSVASPNEVSLTELEPR
;
A
#
# COMPACT_ATOMS: atom_id res chain seq x y z
N MET A 1 45.77 48.80 -20.49
CA MET A 1 46.71 49.05 -19.38
C MET A 1 46.50 47.97 -18.35
N ALA A 2 47.45 47.17 -17.85
CA ALA A 2 48.87 46.89 -18.11
C ALA A 2 49.11 45.54 -17.35
N THR A 3 49.56 44.45 -17.99
CA THR A 3 50.85 43.71 -17.75
C THR A 3 51.19 43.42 -16.28
N ALA A 4 51.70 42.27 -15.79
CA ALA A 4 52.23 41.00 -16.32
C ALA A 4 52.47 40.04 -15.10
N VAL A 5 52.29 38.71 -15.22
CA VAL A 5 53.29 37.60 -15.24
C VAL A 5 54.28 37.47 -14.05
N ALA A 6 54.29 36.30 -13.37
CA ALA A 6 55.43 35.39 -13.06
C ALA A 6 55.10 34.45 -11.84
N ALA A 7 54.97 33.13 -11.99
CA ALA A 7 55.96 32.05 -11.73
C ALA A 7 56.54 32.04 -10.29
N THR A 8 56.62 30.94 -9.51
CA THR A 8 57.37 29.69 -9.77
C THR A 8 57.21 28.67 -8.59
N ALA A 9 57.40 27.38 -8.90
CA ALA A 9 58.08 26.31 -8.12
C ALA A 9 57.34 25.44 -7.07
N MET A 10 57.33 24.12 -7.37
CA MET A 10 57.23 23.01 -6.41
C MET A 10 58.53 22.83 -5.60
N ARG A 11 58.43 22.46 -4.30
CA ARG A 11 58.90 21.17 -3.74
C ARG A 11 58.80 21.06 -2.20
N ARG A 12 58.33 19.87 -1.78
CA ARG A 12 58.65 19.01 -0.60
C ARG A 12 58.68 19.60 0.84
N GLY A 13 57.63 19.25 1.59
CA GLY A 13 57.69 18.25 2.69
C GLY A 13 58.13 18.71 4.08
N GLN A 14 57.20 18.68 5.05
CA GLN A 14 57.39 18.15 6.42
C GLN A 14 56.05 18.18 7.21
N HIS A 15 55.83 17.13 8.01
CA HIS A 15 54.65 16.87 8.86
C HIS A 15 54.57 17.82 10.09
N LEU A 16 53.34 18.16 10.52
CA LEU A 16 53.01 18.71 11.86
C LEU A 16 51.73 18.02 12.40
N PRO A 17 51.52 17.91 13.74
CA PRO A 17 50.62 16.92 14.36
C PRO A 17 49.16 17.38 14.51
N LEU A 18 48.23 16.41 14.49
CA LEU A 18 46.81 16.60 14.80
C LEU A 18 46.61 17.07 16.25
N SER A 19 45.74 18.07 16.44
CA SER A 19 45.49 18.73 17.73
C SER A 19 44.45 18.00 18.61
N LEU A 20 44.60 18.16 19.93
CA LEU A 20 43.78 17.63 21.03
C LEU A 20 42.25 17.83 20.91
N SER A 21 41.79 18.73 20.03
CA SER A 21 40.37 19.06 19.83
C SER A 21 39.56 17.88 19.26
N LEU A 22 40.19 17.02 18.46
CA LEU A 22 39.52 15.87 17.85
C LEU A 22 39.14 14.79 18.90
N CYS A 23 39.97 14.63 19.93
CA CYS A 23 39.75 13.61 20.96
C CYS A 23 38.60 13.96 21.91
N TYR A 24 38.40 15.25 22.20
CA TYR A 24 37.30 15.71 23.07
C TYR A 24 35.93 15.57 22.40
N ASN A 25 35.85 15.84 21.09
CA ASN A 25 34.61 15.69 20.33
C ASN A 25 34.21 14.22 20.14
N LEU A 26 35.18 13.32 19.94
CA LEU A 26 34.92 11.88 19.84
C LEU A 26 34.39 11.28 21.16
N ALA A 27 34.88 11.75 22.31
CA ALA A 27 34.40 11.29 23.61
C ALA A 27 32.98 11.78 23.94
N ALA A 28 32.63 13.02 23.56
CA ALA A 28 31.30 13.58 23.76
C ALA A 28 30.23 12.90 22.87
N VAL A 29 30.59 12.58 21.62
CA VAL A 29 29.72 11.84 20.70
C VAL A 29 29.47 10.41 21.18
N ALA A 30 30.49 9.73 21.71
CA ALA A 30 30.34 8.38 22.25
C ALA A 30 29.39 8.31 23.47
N LEU A 31 29.42 9.33 24.34
CA LEU A 31 28.54 9.44 25.51
C LEU A 31 27.09 9.73 25.13
N LEU A 32 26.86 10.54 24.08
CA LEU A 32 25.51 10.81 23.54
C LEU A 32 24.91 9.57 22.87
N VAL A 33 25.70 8.81 22.10
CA VAL A 33 25.25 7.55 21.46
C VAL A 33 24.81 6.51 22.49
N ALA A 34 25.49 6.42 23.63
CA ALA A 34 25.13 5.48 24.70
C ALA A 34 23.78 5.82 25.37
N VAL A 35 23.43 7.11 25.47
CA VAL A 35 22.16 7.58 26.04
C VAL A 35 20.99 7.33 25.09
N PHE A 36 21.20 7.43 23.76
CA PHE A 36 20.15 7.17 22.77
C PHE A 36 19.87 5.69 22.51
N LEU A 37 20.82 4.79 22.76
CA LEU A 37 20.63 3.34 22.65
C LEU A 37 19.69 2.76 23.71
N HIS A 38 19.38 3.51 24.78
CA HIS A 38 18.54 3.05 25.89
C HIS A 38 17.19 3.80 25.99
N ALA A 39 16.86 4.66 25.03
CA ALA A 39 15.57 5.34 25.00
C ALA A 39 14.49 4.44 24.37
N PRO A 40 13.35 4.19 25.04
CA PRO A 40 12.27 3.39 24.44
C PRO A 40 11.63 4.14 23.26
N PRO A 41 11.32 3.45 22.14
CA PRO A 41 10.78 4.11 20.95
C PRO A 41 9.34 4.61 21.18
N ARG A 42 9.07 5.86 20.81
CA ARG A 42 7.71 6.41 20.69
C ARG A 42 7.03 5.88 19.42
N ALA A 43 5.72 5.64 19.52
CA ALA A 43 4.86 4.98 18.53
C ALA A 43 4.91 5.63 17.12
N GLY A 44 5.09 4.79 16.10
CA GLY A 44 5.09 5.18 14.68
C GLY A 44 3.68 5.32 14.10
N ALA A 45 3.58 6.09 13.00
CA ALA A 45 2.33 6.34 12.26
C ALA A 45 1.73 5.03 11.71
N GLN A 46 0.43 4.84 11.93
CA GLN A 46 -0.33 3.65 11.53
C GLN A 46 -0.82 3.75 10.07
N PRO A 47 -0.92 2.63 9.33
CA PRO A 47 -1.52 2.59 8.00
C PRO A 47 -3.00 3.03 8.04
N LEU A 48 -3.49 3.63 6.94
CA LEU A 48 -4.88 4.11 6.84
C LEU A 48 -5.91 2.96 7.01
N PRO A 49 -7.03 3.21 7.71
CA PRO A 49 -8.09 2.22 7.96
C PRO A 49 -8.75 1.72 6.67
N TRP A 50 -9.35 0.52 6.72
CA TRP A 50 -10.40 0.17 5.76
C TRP A 50 -11.66 0.96 6.10
N GLN A 51 -12.26 1.67 5.14
CA GLN A 51 -13.41 2.55 5.39
C GLN A 51 -14.67 2.17 4.59
N LEU A 52 -15.84 2.37 5.22
CA LEU A 52 -17.15 2.39 4.58
C LEU A 52 -17.78 3.75 4.80
N CYS A 53 -17.86 4.55 3.74
CA CYS A 53 -18.62 5.80 3.73
C CYS A 53 -19.95 5.51 3.02
N ASN A 54 -21.07 5.51 3.76
CA ASN A 54 -22.35 5.18 3.15
C ASN A 54 -23.06 6.44 2.63
N ALA A 55 -22.69 6.85 1.41
CA ALA A 55 -23.16 8.09 0.79
C ALA A 55 -24.68 8.12 0.50
N THR A 56 -25.34 6.96 0.42
CA THR A 56 -26.80 6.90 0.23
C THR A 56 -27.60 7.26 1.49
N ALA A 57 -26.94 7.33 2.66
CA ALA A 57 -27.55 7.83 3.90
C ALA A 57 -27.75 9.36 3.92
N GLY A 58 -27.30 10.06 2.87
CA GLY A 58 -27.30 11.50 2.77
C GLY A 58 -26.12 12.14 3.50
N ASN A 59 -25.78 13.36 3.05
CA ASN A 59 -24.70 14.13 3.64
C ASN A 59 -25.24 15.14 4.66
N TYR A 60 -24.45 15.41 5.70
CA TYR A 60 -24.65 16.57 6.56
C TYR A 60 -23.84 17.75 6.02
N THR A 61 -24.26 18.98 6.29
CA THR A 61 -23.55 20.18 5.84
C THR A 61 -22.46 20.58 6.83
N GLU A 62 -21.43 21.26 6.33
CA GLU A 62 -20.41 21.88 7.18
C GLU A 62 -21.06 22.86 8.17
N GLY A 63 -20.64 22.82 9.43
CA GLY A 63 -21.20 23.65 10.50
C GLY A 63 -22.58 23.22 11.01
N SER A 64 -23.14 22.13 10.51
CA SER A 64 -24.45 21.61 10.97
C SER A 64 -24.42 21.10 12.41
N THR A 65 -25.60 21.03 13.03
CA THR A 65 -25.82 20.37 14.32
C THR A 65 -25.33 18.93 14.30
N TYR A 66 -25.58 18.19 13.21
CA TYR A 66 -25.07 16.82 13.04
C TYR A 66 -23.54 16.76 13.12
N GLN A 67 -22.82 17.66 12.43
CA GLN A 67 -21.36 17.72 12.51
C GLN A 67 -20.88 18.05 13.94
N ALA A 68 -21.56 18.95 14.63
CA ALA A 68 -21.26 19.27 16.04
C ALA A 68 -21.45 18.03 16.94
N ASN A 69 -22.48 17.23 16.71
CA ASN A 69 -22.73 15.98 17.44
C ASN A 69 -21.65 14.92 17.15
N VAL A 70 -21.18 14.80 15.90
CA VAL A 70 -20.02 13.94 15.57
C VAL A 70 -18.76 14.40 16.31
N ARG A 71 -18.48 15.71 16.36
CA ARG A 71 -17.33 16.26 17.11
C ARG A 71 -17.44 16.03 18.62
N ALA A 72 -18.64 16.14 19.18
CA ALA A 72 -18.87 15.84 20.59
C ALA A 72 -18.51 14.37 20.91
N LEU A 73 -18.95 13.44 20.06
CA LEU A 73 -18.60 12.03 20.17
C LEU A 73 -17.09 11.79 19.96
N ALA A 74 -16.46 12.45 18.98
CA ALA A 74 -15.02 12.37 18.76
C ALA A 74 -14.19 12.85 19.96
N SER A 75 -14.70 13.79 20.75
CA SER A 75 -14.05 14.26 21.98
C SER A 75 -14.20 13.30 23.17
N ALA A 76 -15.31 12.54 23.22
CA ALA A 76 -15.67 11.71 24.37
C ALA A 76 -15.21 10.24 24.23
N LEU A 77 -15.46 9.62 23.07
CA LEU A 77 -15.25 8.18 22.86
C LEU A 77 -13.80 7.70 23.02
N PRO A 78 -12.75 8.46 22.61
CA PRO A 78 -11.37 8.06 22.86
C PRO A 78 -11.07 7.87 24.36
N GLY A 79 -11.54 8.79 25.21
CA GLY A 79 -11.38 8.72 26.66
C GLY A 79 -12.24 7.64 27.29
N ASN A 80 -13.49 7.51 26.84
CA ASN A 80 -14.41 6.48 27.35
C ASN A 80 -13.92 5.07 27.01
N ALA A 81 -13.44 4.83 25.79
CA ALA A 81 -12.92 3.52 25.38
C ALA A 81 -11.64 3.19 26.15
N SER A 82 -10.70 4.13 26.27
CA SER A 82 -9.42 3.88 26.94
C SER A 82 -9.52 3.71 28.46
N SER A 83 -10.50 4.34 29.11
CA SER A 83 -10.78 4.18 30.54
C SER A 83 -11.58 2.91 30.86
N SER A 84 -12.27 2.34 29.86
CA SER A 84 -13.00 1.09 30.00
C SER A 84 -12.03 -0.11 30.07
N PRO A 85 -12.20 -1.05 31.03
CA PRO A 85 -11.38 -2.28 31.08
C PRO A 85 -11.57 -3.14 29.81
N ALA A 86 -12.70 -2.97 29.13
CA ALA A 86 -13.06 -3.65 27.91
C ALA A 86 -12.46 -3.02 26.64
N LEU A 87 -11.85 -1.84 26.75
CA LEU A 87 -11.36 -1.03 25.62
C LEU A 87 -12.43 -0.77 24.56
N PHE A 88 -13.66 -0.54 25.03
CA PHE A 88 -14.86 -0.35 24.24
C PHE A 88 -15.67 0.81 24.81
N ALA A 89 -16.28 1.59 23.93
CA ALA A 89 -17.25 2.60 24.30
C ALA A 89 -18.29 2.79 23.19
N GLU A 90 -19.49 3.17 23.62
CA GLU A 90 -20.59 3.58 22.78
C GLU A 90 -21.15 4.91 23.28
N GLY A 91 -21.89 5.61 22.44
CA GLY A 91 -22.54 6.85 22.84
C GLY A 91 -23.46 7.42 21.77
N ALA A 92 -24.31 8.33 22.21
CA ALA A 92 -25.16 9.12 21.34
C ALA A 92 -25.02 10.61 21.66
N ALA A 93 -25.15 11.46 20.65
CA ALA A 93 -25.12 12.91 20.80
C ALA A 93 -26.23 13.58 19.98
N GLY A 94 -26.89 14.57 20.58
CA GLY A 94 -27.99 15.32 19.97
C GLY A 94 -29.35 14.62 20.06
N THR A 95 -30.32 15.20 19.35
CA THR A 95 -31.70 14.72 19.25
C THR A 95 -32.13 14.67 17.79
N ALA A 96 -33.17 13.91 17.46
CA ALA A 96 -33.71 13.88 16.11
C ALA A 96 -34.05 15.31 15.61
N PRO A 97 -33.74 15.66 14.35
CA PRO A 97 -33.24 14.78 13.28
C PRO A 97 -31.70 14.63 13.22
N ASP A 98 -30.95 15.30 14.11
CA ASP A 98 -29.49 15.41 14.05
C ASP A 98 -28.75 14.48 15.02
N VAL A 99 -29.44 13.52 15.62
CA VAL A 99 -28.83 12.55 16.54
C VAL A 99 -27.76 11.72 15.83
N VAL A 100 -26.66 11.47 16.53
CA VAL A 100 -25.57 10.61 16.06
C VAL A 100 -25.35 9.51 17.09
N TYR A 101 -25.27 8.27 16.64
CA TYR A 101 -24.90 7.10 17.43
C TYR A 101 -23.51 6.62 17.00
N ALA A 102 -22.66 6.26 17.95
CA ALA A 102 -21.31 5.80 17.65
C ALA A 102 -20.84 4.66 18.57
N ILE A 103 -19.97 3.83 18.02
CA ILE A 103 -19.33 2.70 18.69
C ILE A 103 -17.83 2.74 18.36
N ALA A 104 -16.99 2.54 19.37
CA ALA A 104 -15.56 2.39 19.25
C ALA A 104 -15.11 1.11 19.98
N LEU A 105 -14.45 0.21 19.24
CA LEU A 105 -13.92 -1.06 19.76
C LEU A 105 -12.42 -1.14 19.47
N CYS A 106 -11.59 -1.18 20.51
CA CYS A 106 -10.17 -1.44 20.35
C CYS A 106 -9.85 -2.94 20.43
N ARG A 107 -8.77 -3.35 19.78
CA ARG A 107 -8.31 -4.74 19.81
C ARG A 107 -7.86 -5.12 21.21
N GLY A 108 -8.23 -6.31 21.67
CA GLY A 108 -8.05 -6.73 23.07
C GLY A 108 -6.59 -6.90 23.53
N ASP A 109 -5.61 -6.91 22.61
CA ASP A 109 -4.17 -6.92 22.90
C ASP A 109 -3.53 -5.51 22.91
N THR A 110 -4.34 -4.46 22.72
CA THR A 110 -3.90 -3.06 22.72
C THR A 110 -3.91 -2.49 24.15
N ASN A 111 -3.08 -1.47 24.42
CA ASN A 111 -3.11 -0.75 25.71
C ASN A 111 -4.05 0.47 25.65
N ALA A 112 -4.44 1.00 26.83
CA ALA A 112 -5.36 2.14 26.94
C ALA A 112 -4.93 3.38 26.13
N SER A 113 -3.64 3.74 26.18
CA SER A 113 -3.12 4.91 25.47
C SER A 113 -3.18 4.75 23.94
N SER A 114 -2.83 3.56 23.44
CA SER A 114 -2.92 3.22 22.02
C SER A 114 -4.37 3.10 21.55
N CYS A 115 -5.28 2.67 22.41
CA CYS A 115 -6.72 2.66 22.14
C CYS A 115 -7.27 4.08 21.98
N ALA A 116 -6.99 4.97 22.93
CA ALA A 116 -7.40 6.38 22.83
C ALA A 116 -6.88 7.03 21.53
N ALA A 117 -5.59 6.86 21.25
CA ALA A 117 -4.98 7.41 20.05
C ALA A 117 -5.64 6.86 18.77
N CYS A 118 -5.85 5.54 18.68
CA CYS A 118 -6.47 4.91 17.52
C CYS A 118 -7.89 5.43 17.27
N VAL A 119 -8.72 5.52 18.33
CA VAL A 119 -10.11 5.99 18.19
C VAL A 119 -10.16 7.46 17.80
N ALA A 120 -9.31 8.31 18.39
CA ALA A 120 -9.21 9.73 18.00
C ALA A 120 -8.81 9.87 16.52
N THR A 121 -7.75 9.17 16.11
CA THR A 121 -7.29 9.16 14.72
C THR A 121 -8.36 8.59 13.77
N ALA A 122 -9.15 7.60 14.20
CA ALA A 122 -10.24 7.06 13.40
C ALA A 122 -11.33 8.11 13.15
N PHE A 123 -11.68 8.94 14.14
CA PHE A 123 -12.61 10.06 13.95
C PHE A 123 -12.04 11.14 13.02
N ASP A 124 -10.77 11.52 13.19
CA ASP A 124 -10.12 12.49 12.31
C ASP A 124 -10.08 11.97 10.86
N THR A 125 -9.74 10.70 10.69
CA THR A 125 -9.70 10.02 9.40
C THR A 125 -11.10 9.91 8.81
N ALA A 126 -12.13 9.66 9.61
CA ALA A 126 -13.52 9.65 9.16
C ALA A 126 -13.93 11.01 8.59
N GLN A 127 -13.56 12.10 9.26
CA GLN A 127 -13.83 13.47 8.81
C GLN A 127 -13.09 13.81 7.51
N GLN A 128 -11.93 13.21 7.27
CA GLN A 128 -11.14 13.42 6.04
C GLN A 128 -11.61 12.55 4.87
N LEU A 129 -11.75 11.23 5.08
CA LEU A 129 -12.03 10.26 4.01
C LEU A 129 -13.51 10.03 3.77
N CYS A 130 -14.35 10.17 4.80
CA CYS A 130 -15.80 10.10 4.71
C CYS A 130 -16.44 11.47 4.96
N ALA A 131 -15.78 12.55 4.53
CA ALA A 131 -16.22 13.93 4.75
C ALA A 131 -17.71 14.08 4.46
N PHE A 132 -18.44 14.70 5.40
CA PHE A 132 -19.87 15.00 5.31
C PHE A 132 -20.83 13.79 5.28
N ASN A 133 -20.36 12.54 5.32
CA ASN A 133 -21.24 11.37 5.33
C ASN A 133 -21.88 11.18 6.70
N LYS A 134 -23.21 11.01 6.75
CA LYS A 134 -23.94 10.67 7.99
C LYS A 134 -23.63 9.27 8.53
N ARG A 135 -22.96 8.41 7.76
CA ARG A 135 -22.56 7.07 8.20
C ARG A 135 -21.14 6.79 7.74
N ALA A 136 -20.27 6.49 8.71
CA ALA A 136 -18.90 6.07 8.45
C ALA A 136 -18.51 4.90 9.35
N THR A 137 -17.77 3.94 8.79
CA THR A 137 -17.13 2.86 9.54
C THR A 137 -15.66 2.79 9.16
N LEU A 138 -14.76 2.72 10.12
CA LEU A 138 -13.31 2.71 9.97
C LEU A 138 -12.79 1.47 10.68
N PHE A 139 -12.13 0.57 9.95
CA PHE A 139 -11.47 -0.61 10.49
C PHE A 139 -9.95 -0.39 10.44
N ASN A 140 -9.41 0.19 11.51
CA ASN A 140 -7.97 0.13 11.76
C ASN A 140 -7.63 -1.23 12.39
N ASP A 141 -6.43 -1.71 12.17
CA ASP A 141 -5.97 -2.94 12.83
C ASP A 141 -6.04 -2.89 14.37
N PRO A 142 -5.76 -1.76 15.04
CA PRO A 142 -5.88 -1.63 16.49
C PRO A 142 -7.25 -1.21 17.00
N CYS A 143 -8.14 -0.67 16.15
CA CYS A 143 -9.48 -0.26 16.57
C CYS A 143 -10.48 -0.12 15.40
N ILE A 144 -11.76 -0.31 15.72
CA ILE A 144 -12.89 -0.13 14.81
C ILE A 144 -13.73 1.02 15.34
N LEU A 145 -14.11 1.94 14.45
CA LEU A 145 -15.03 3.04 14.74
C LEU A 145 -16.22 2.97 13.79
N ARG A 146 -17.44 3.16 14.29
CA ARG A 146 -18.63 3.43 13.46
C ARG A 146 -19.43 4.57 14.05
N TYR A 147 -19.88 5.51 13.23
CA TYR A 147 -20.94 6.45 13.59
C TYR A 147 -22.06 6.45 12.55
N SER A 148 -23.27 6.80 12.97
CA SER A 148 -24.48 6.69 12.17
C SER A 148 -25.61 7.60 12.67
N ASP A 149 -26.45 8.09 11.76
CA ASP A 149 -27.75 8.71 12.03
C ASP A 149 -28.84 7.69 12.44
N LEU A 150 -28.66 6.41 12.07
CA LEU A 150 -29.47 5.30 12.59
C LEU A 150 -28.98 4.85 13.95
N ASP A 151 -29.93 4.46 14.81
CA ASP A 151 -29.65 3.86 16.12
C ASP A 151 -29.03 2.46 15.95
N ILE A 152 -27.70 2.45 15.87
CA ILE A 152 -26.87 1.24 15.81
C ILE A 152 -26.68 0.59 17.18
N LEU A 153 -27.10 1.24 18.27
CA LEU A 153 -26.96 0.74 19.65
C LEU A 153 -28.14 -0.16 20.02
N ALA A 154 -29.32 0.10 19.46
CA ALA A 154 -30.52 -0.68 19.71
C ALA A 154 -30.42 -2.17 19.31
N ASN A 155 -29.66 -2.49 18.27
CA ASN A 155 -29.47 -3.87 17.82
C ASN A 155 -27.99 -4.27 17.88
N VAL A 156 -27.58 -4.83 19.02
CA VAL A 156 -26.21 -5.29 19.26
C VAL A 156 -25.79 -6.45 18.35
N THR A 157 -26.74 -7.17 17.74
CA THR A 157 -26.44 -8.31 16.86
C THR A 157 -26.28 -7.95 15.38
N ASP A 158 -26.58 -6.70 15.00
CA ASP A 158 -26.44 -6.27 13.61
C ASP A 158 -24.96 -6.07 13.22
N ASN A 159 -24.38 -7.13 12.64
CA ASN A 159 -23.06 -7.08 12.06
C ASN A 159 -23.09 -6.78 10.54
N SER A 160 -23.99 -5.92 10.08
CA SER A 160 -24.05 -5.43 8.68
C SER A 160 -22.88 -4.49 8.34
N GLY A 161 -22.55 -4.40 7.05
CA GLY A 161 -21.41 -3.58 6.57
C GLY A 161 -20.06 -4.22 6.87
N ARG A 162 -19.87 -5.45 6.36
CA ARG A 162 -18.64 -6.25 6.57
C ARG A 162 -17.79 -6.29 5.33
N PHE A 163 -16.49 -6.48 5.52
CA PHE A 163 -15.57 -6.89 4.46
C PHE A 163 -15.03 -8.27 4.73
N VAL A 164 -14.67 -8.99 3.67
CA VAL A 164 -13.95 -10.24 3.74
C VAL A 164 -12.68 -10.09 2.93
N ALA A 165 -11.55 -10.46 3.51
CA ALA A 165 -10.25 -10.48 2.85
C ALA A 165 -9.58 -11.83 3.10
N TRP A 166 -8.82 -12.33 2.14
CA TRP A 166 -8.06 -13.56 2.30
C TRP A 166 -6.76 -13.49 1.54
N ASN A 167 -5.86 -14.37 1.95
CA ASN A 167 -4.59 -14.57 1.31
C ASN A 167 -4.81 -15.22 -0.07
N TYR A 168 -4.38 -14.60 -1.17
CA TYR A 168 -4.66 -15.13 -2.52
C TYR A 168 -3.92 -16.43 -2.88
N ASN A 169 -2.71 -16.64 -2.37
CA ASN A 169 -1.94 -17.86 -2.52
C ASN A 169 -2.69 -19.03 -1.91
N ASN A 170 -2.54 -20.19 -2.52
CA ASN A 170 -3.06 -21.42 -1.96
C ASN A 170 -1.98 -22.12 -1.13
N VAL A 171 -2.41 -22.73 -0.04
CA VAL A 171 -1.68 -23.82 0.58
C VAL A 171 -1.49 -24.90 -0.50
N SER A 172 -0.29 -25.50 -0.57
CA SER A 172 -0.01 -26.55 -1.54
C SER A 172 -1.08 -27.64 -1.49
N ALA A 173 -1.53 -28.16 -2.64
CA ALA A 173 -2.63 -29.12 -2.71
C ALA A 173 -2.47 -30.33 -1.77
N ALA A 174 -1.22 -30.82 -1.59
CA ALA A 174 -0.91 -31.92 -0.69
C ALA A 174 -1.19 -31.63 0.80
N LYS A 175 -1.23 -30.36 1.18
CA LYS A 175 -1.35 -29.87 2.57
C LYS A 175 -2.68 -29.16 2.84
N ALA A 176 -3.41 -28.76 1.79
CA ALA A 176 -4.60 -27.91 1.89
C ALA A 176 -5.68 -28.49 2.82
N ALA A 177 -6.04 -29.77 2.68
CA ALA A 177 -7.09 -30.37 3.50
C ALA A 177 -6.73 -30.39 5.01
N ALA A 178 -5.47 -30.69 5.33
CA ALA A 178 -5.00 -30.71 6.71
C ALA A 178 -4.91 -29.29 7.28
N TYR A 179 -4.47 -28.33 6.46
CA TYR A 179 -4.44 -26.91 6.82
C TYR A 179 -5.83 -26.36 7.11
N ASP A 180 -6.80 -26.61 6.22
CA ASP A 180 -8.18 -26.14 6.36
C ASP A 180 -8.86 -26.73 7.60
N ALA A 181 -8.60 -28.01 7.89
CA ALA A 181 -9.09 -28.64 9.10
C ALA A 181 -8.46 -28.03 10.38
N ALA A 182 -7.17 -27.70 10.33
CA ALA A 182 -6.47 -27.07 11.45
C ALA A 182 -6.90 -25.62 11.67
N SER A 183 -6.98 -24.82 10.59
CA SER A 183 -7.42 -23.42 10.63
C SER A 183 -8.88 -23.31 11.07
N GLY A 184 -9.78 -24.16 10.53
CA GLY A 184 -11.18 -24.19 10.93
C GLY A 184 -11.37 -24.52 12.40
N ARG A 185 -10.63 -25.51 12.92
CA ARG A 185 -10.63 -25.86 14.35
C ARG A 185 -10.11 -24.71 15.20
N LEU A 186 -8.99 -24.10 14.80
CA LEU A 186 -8.38 -23.01 15.54
C LEU A 186 -9.28 -21.79 15.59
N VAL A 187 -9.84 -21.36 14.45
CA VAL A 187 -10.75 -20.22 14.37
C VAL A 187 -12.00 -20.46 15.22
N ASN A 188 -12.57 -21.67 15.18
CA ASN A 188 -13.74 -22.00 15.99
C ASN A 188 -13.44 -21.99 17.48
N ALA A 189 -12.32 -22.59 17.92
CA ALA A 189 -11.92 -22.61 19.32
C ALA A 189 -11.52 -21.21 19.83
N THR A 190 -10.91 -20.39 18.98
CA THR A 190 -10.60 -18.98 19.29
C THR A 190 -11.90 -18.18 19.45
N ALA A 191 -12.93 -18.48 18.65
CA ALA A 191 -14.26 -17.87 18.78
C ALA A 191 -14.99 -18.31 20.07
N ASP A 192 -14.88 -19.58 20.48
CA ASP A 192 -15.40 -20.06 21.76
C ASP A 192 -14.73 -19.30 22.93
N TYR A 193 -13.39 -19.17 22.88
CA TYR A 193 -12.62 -18.43 23.89
C TYR A 193 -13.02 -16.95 23.94
N ALA A 194 -13.08 -16.29 22.78
CA ALA A 194 -13.46 -14.88 22.68
C ALA A 194 -14.88 -14.65 23.21
N ALA A 195 -15.82 -15.55 22.92
CA ALA A 195 -17.18 -15.46 23.43
C ALA A 195 -17.24 -15.62 24.95
N ALA A 196 -16.46 -16.54 25.53
CA ALA A 196 -16.45 -16.81 26.97
C ALA A 196 -15.78 -15.71 27.81
N ASP A 197 -14.91 -14.87 27.21
CA ASP A 197 -14.26 -13.77 27.92
C ASP A 197 -15.28 -12.71 28.36
N PRO A 198 -15.49 -12.49 29.68
CA PRO A 198 -16.58 -11.65 30.17
C PRO A 198 -16.28 -10.15 30.08
N VAL A 199 -15.04 -9.75 29.76
CA VAL A 199 -14.62 -8.34 29.79
C VAL A 199 -14.42 -7.76 28.39
N ARG A 200 -13.56 -8.36 27.56
CA ARG A 200 -13.18 -7.81 26.24
C ARG A 200 -13.83 -8.54 25.08
N ARG A 201 -14.46 -9.69 25.33
CA ARG A 201 -14.96 -10.61 24.31
C ARG A 201 -13.89 -10.91 23.25
N PHE A 202 -12.65 -11.14 23.69
CA PHE A 202 -11.46 -11.22 22.85
C PHE A 202 -10.69 -12.52 23.06
N GLY A 203 -10.24 -13.13 21.96
CA GLY A 203 -9.44 -14.35 21.99
C GLY A 203 -8.35 -14.35 20.93
N THR A 204 -7.19 -14.91 21.28
CA THR A 204 -6.11 -15.23 20.34
C THR A 204 -5.72 -16.68 20.49
N GLY A 205 -5.34 -17.32 19.39
CA GLY A 205 -5.03 -18.73 19.35
C GLY A 205 -3.86 -19.06 18.44
N GLU A 206 -3.18 -20.15 18.75
CA GLU A 206 -2.17 -20.78 17.91
C GLU A 206 -2.45 -22.28 17.80
N VAL A 207 -2.20 -22.85 16.63
CA VAL A 207 -2.00 -24.30 16.46
C VAL A 207 -0.57 -24.53 15.98
N GLY A 208 0.12 -25.47 16.64
CA GLY A 208 1.52 -25.80 16.36
C GLY A 208 1.73 -26.26 14.90
N SER A 209 2.95 -26.10 14.39
CA SER A 209 3.32 -26.64 13.09
C SER A 209 3.45 -28.15 13.18
N ASP A 210 2.93 -28.83 12.17
CA ASP A 210 3.36 -30.20 11.87
C ASP A 210 4.43 -30.08 10.78
N ASP A 211 5.68 -30.34 11.12
CA ASP A 211 6.85 -30.17 10.24
C ASP A 211 6.71 -30.93 8.91
N ALA A 212 5.83 -31.94 8.85
CA ALA A 212 5.49 -32.65 7.62
C ALA A 212 4.29 -32.02 6.85
N THR A 213 3.35 -31.38 7.55
CA THR A 213 1.99 -31.15 7.01
C THR A 213 1.60 -29.69 6.84
N TYR A 214 1.90 -28.76 7.76
CA TYR A 214 1.56 -27.33 7.58
C TYR A 214 2.30 -26.38 8.55
N PRO A 215 2.53 -25.10 8.17
CA PRO A 215 3.12 -24.11 9.07
C PRO A 215 2.17 -23.75 10.22
N ARG A 216 2.71 -23.12 11.27
CA ARG A 216 1.91 -22.60 12.39
C ARG A 216 0.80 -21.68 11.89
N ILE A 217 -0.36 -21.78 12.53
CA ILE A 217 -1.53 -20.95 12.22
C ILE A 217 -1.87 -20.17 13.47
N PHE A 218 -2.07 -18.87 13.30
CA PHE A 218 -2.46 -17.93 14.34
C PHE A 218 -3.87 -17.44 14.05
N SER A 219 -4.67 -17.25 15.10
CA SER A 219 -6.04 -16.76 14.97
C SER A 219 -6.37 -15.72 16.05
N LEU A 220 -7.31 -14.84 15.72
CA LEU A 220 -7.88 -13.84 16.61
C LEU A 220 -9.38 -13.75 16.32
N ALA A 221 -10.19 -13.67 17.36
CA ALA A 221 -11.62 -13.39 17.26
C ALA A 221 -12.02 -12.33 18.32
N GLN A 222 -12.96 -11.46 17.97
CA GLN A 222 -13.45 -10.45 18.89
C GLN A 222 -14.91 -10.06 18.60
N CYS A 223 -15.66 -9.79 19.67
CA CYS A 223 -16.98 -9.16 19.62
C CYS A 223 -16.98 -7.82 20.37
N THR A 224 -18.05 -7.04 20.20
CA THR A 224 -18.27 -5.88 21.07
C THR A 224 -18.67 -6.37 22.49
N PRO A 225 -18.07 -5.82 23.56
CA PRO A 225 -18.33 -6.22 24.96
C PRO A 225 -19.76 -6.08 25.48
N ASP A 226 -20.60 -5.29 24.82
CA ASP A 226 -22.04 -5.15 25.09
C ASP A 226 -22.86 -6.40 24.70
N MET A 227 -22.27 -7.36 23.97
CA MET A 227 -22.92 -8.63 23.66
C MET A 227 -22.89 -9.62 24.83
N SER A 228 -23.96 -10.42 24.92
CA SER A 228 -23.93 -11.65 25.71
C SER A 228 -22.95 -12.66 25.11
N GLU A 229 -22.52 -13.64 25.91
CA GLU A 229 -21.67 -14.74 25.43
C GLU A 229 -22.33 -15.49 24.27
N ALA A 230 -23.64 -15.75 24.38
CA ALA A 230 -24.41 -16.43 23.36
C ALA A 230 -24.50 -15.62 22.05
N ASP A 231 -24.75 -14.32 22.14
CA ASP A 231 -24.84 -13.44 20.96
C ASP A 231 -23.50 -13.31 20.26
N CYS A 232 -22.42 -13.10 21.03
CA CYS A 232 -21.06 -13.07 20.49
C CYS A 232 -20.73 -14.37 19.79
N ARG A 233 -21.05 -15.51 20.43
CA ARG A 233 -20.76 -16.82 19.87
C ARG A 233 -21.54 -17.10 18.59
N SER A 234 -22.81 -16.71 18.57
CA SER A 234 -23.67 -16.82 17.39
C SER A 234 -23.16 -15.94 16.25
N CYS A 235 -22.80 -14.68 16.53
CA CYS A 235 -22.26 -13.74 15.55
C CYS A 235 -20.96 -14.27 14.91
N LEU A 236 -20.00 -14.70 15.74
CA LEU A 236 -18.75 -15.30 15.27
C LEU A 236 -19.00 -16.59 14.48
N GLY A 237 -19.87 -17.46 14.99
CA GLY A 237 -20.25 -18.70 14.31
C GLY A 237 -20.86 -18.45 12.93
N ASP A 238 -21.69 -17.42 12.79
CA ASP A 238 -22.32 -17.05 11.53
C ASP A 238 -21.30 -16.57 10.50
N ILE A 239 -20.36 -15.70 10.89
CA ILE A 239 -19.32 -15.22 9.96
C ILE A 239 -18.33 -16.32 9.59
N ILE A 240 -17.98 -17.22 10.52
CA ILE A 240 -17.12 -18.37 10.23
C ILE A 240 -17.83 -19.32 9.26
N ARG A 241 -19.08 -19.70 9.56
CA ARG A 241 -19.86 -20.65 8.74
C ARG A 241 -20.08 -20.13 7.32
N LYS A 242 -20.32 -18.82 7.16
CA LYS A 242 -20.56 -18.21 5.84
C LYS A 242 -19.26 -17.97 5.08
N ALA A 243 -18.22 -17.48 5.73
CA ALA A 243 -17.00 -17.05 5.05
C ALA A 243 -16.04 -18.21 4.74
N THR A 244 -15.88 -19.17 5.66
CA THR A 244 -14.90 -20.26 5.53
C THR A 244 -15.07 -21.07 4.25
N PRO A 245 -16.24 -21.65 3.93
CA PRO A 245 -16.39 -22.48 2.72
C PRO A 245 -16.36 -21.65 1.43
N LYS A 246 -16.75 -20.37 1.48
CA LYS A 246 -16.81 -19.50 0.29
C LYS A 246 -15.43 -18.90 -0.06
N TYR A 247 -14.64 -18.53 0.94
CA TYR A 247 -13.46 -17.67 0.74
C TYR A 247 -12.13 -18.26 1.26
N PHE A 248 -12.15 -19.16 2.24
CA PHE A 248 -10.94 -19.51 3.00
C PHE A 248 -10.41 -20.93 2.73
N VAL A 249 -11.10 -21.72 1.90
CA VAL A 249 -10.66 -23.07 1.52
C VAL A 249 -9.31 -22.99 0.79
N GLY A 250 -8.33 -23.74 1.30
CA GLY A 250 -6.96 -23.79 0.80
C GLY A 250 -6.19 -22.49 0.99
N LYS A 251 -6.67 -21.53 1.78
CA LYS A 251 -6.00 -20.24 1.96
C LYS A 251 -5.18 -20.20 3.26
N PRO A 252 -3.93 -19.72 3.23
CA PRO A 252 -3.09 -19.65 4.43
C PRO A 252 -3.47 -18.48 5.36
N GLY A 253 -4.41 -17.63 4.97
CA GLY A 253 -4.91 -16.54 5.82
C GLY A 253 -6.26 -16.02 5.34
N GLY A 254 -7.06 -15.51 6.27
CA GLY A 254 -8.41 -15.02 6.04
C GLY A 254 -8.87 -14.11 7.16
N ARG A 255 -9.67 -13.10 6.82
CA ARG A 255 -10.19 -12.09 7.74
C ARG A 255 -11.60 -11.69 7.36
N VAL A 256 -12.46 -11.59 8.37
CA VAL A 256 -13.76 -10.93 8.25
C VAL A 256 -13.73 -9.68 9.10
N PHE A 257 -13.90 -8.52 8.48
CA PHE A 257 -14.04 -7.23 9.14
C PHE A 257 -15.52 -7.02 9.47
N GLY A 258 -15.84 -6.90 10.75
CA GLY A 258 -17.19 -6.60 11.22
C GLY A 258 -17.14 -5.73 12.47
N VAL A 259 -18.09 -4.81 12.57
CA VAL A 259 -18.16 -3.84 13.68
C VAL A 259 -18.54 -4.52 14.98
N ARG A 260 -19.44 -5.49 14.90
CA ARG A 260 -20.02 -6.20 16.03
C ARG A 260 -19.27 -7.48 16.37
N CYS A 261 -18.85 -8.24 15.36
CA CYS A 261 -17.92 -9.35 15.55
C CYS A 261 -17.01 -9.51 14.32
N ASN A 262 -15.75 -9.92 14.56
CA ASN A 262 -14.73 -10.08 13.54
C ASN A 262 -13.78 -11.23 13.90
N PHE A 263 -13.13 -11.81 12.88
CA PHE A 263 -12.05 -12.76 13.11
C PHE A 263 -10.98 -12.66 12.03
N ARG A 264 -9.78 -13.12 12.37
CA ARG A 264 -8.62 -13.21 11.50
C ARG A 264 -7.88 -14.51 11.78
N PHE A 265 -7.35 -15.15 10.75
CA PHE A 265 -6.31 -16.16 10.88
C PHE A 265 -5.23 -15.94 9.83
N GLU A 266 -4.00 -16.29 10.17
CA GLU A 266 -2.83 -16.13 9.31
C GLU A 266 -1.80 -17.22 9.61
N ALA A 267 -0.89 -17.48 8.67
CA ALA A 267 0.29 -18.33 8.87
C ALA A 267 1.47 -17.61 9.57
N TYR A 268 1.26 -16.39 10.09
CA TYR A 268 2.24 -15.58 10.82
C TYR A 268 1.58 -14.90 12.04
N GLU A 269 2.38 -14.53 13.03
CA GLU A 269 1.90 -13.85 14.23
C GLU A 269 1.60 -12.36 13.94
N PHE A 270 0.41 -11.89 14.33
CA PHE A 270 -0.08 -10.52 14.04
C PHE A 270 -0.70 -9.79 15.24
N PHE A 271 -0.65 -10.40 16.42
CA PHE A 271 -1.11 -9.82 17.68
C PHE A 271 0.04 -9.74 18.68
N SER A 272 -0.11 -8.88 19.69
CA SER A 272 0.89 -8.69 20.73
C SER A 272 0.64 -9.64 21.90
N GLY A 273 1.73 -10.11 22.53
CA GLY A 273 1.65 -11.01 23.68
C GLY A 273 1.53 -12.48 23.27
N ARG A 274 1.42 -13.37 24.27
CA ARG A 274 1.32 -14.81 24.01
C ARG A 274 -0.10 -15.18 23.54
N PRO A 275 -0.25 -16.17 22.65
CA PRO A 275 -1.56 -16.72 22.31
C PRO A 275 -2.31 -17.18 23.56
N LEU A 276 -3.57 -16.77 23.70
CA LEU A 276 -4.41 -17.14 24.85
C LEU A 276 -4.83 -18.63 24.81
N LEU A 277 -4.92 -19.18 23.61
CA LEU A 277 -5.22 -20.57 23.33
C LEU A 277 -4.08 -21.22 22.54
N GLN A 278 -3.62 -22.39 22.99
CA GLN A 278 -2.70 -23.23 22.21
C GLN A 278 -3.33 -24.60 21.97
N LEU A 279 -3.53 -24.93 20.69
CA LEU A 279 -3.99 -26.25 20.27
C LEU A 279 -2.79 -27.14 19.94
N SER A 280 -2.77 -28.35 20.47
CA SER A 280 -1.75 -29.34 20.16
C SER A 280 -1.87 -29.82 18.70
N GLY A 281 -0.77 -29.81 17.94
CA GLY A 281 -0.61 -30.71 16.79
C GLY A 281 -0.45 -32.17 17.29
N PRO A 282 -0.50 -33.20 16.41
CA PRO A 282 -0.12 -34.55 16.81
C PRO A 282 1.32 -34.56 17.39
N PRO A 283 1.65 -35.46 18.33
CA PRO A 283 2.80 -35.30 19.22
C PRO A 283 4.15 -35.34 18.47
N PRO A 284 5.15 -34.54 18.90
CA PRO A 284 6.46 -34.47 18.23
C PRO A 284 7.42 -35.59 18.68
N PRO A 285 8.36 -36.05 17.81
CA PRO A 285 9.53 -36.82 18.23
C PRO A 285 10.66 -35.90 18.77
N PRO A 286 11.66 -36.44 19.50
CA PRO A 286 12.57 -35.65 20.34
C PRO A 286 13.62 -34.86 19.56
N ALA A 287 13.98 -33.71 20.13
CA ALA A 287 14.93 -32.73 19.61
C ALA A 287 16.36 -33.27 19.40
N ASN A 288 17.01 -32.82 18.33
CA ASN A 288 18.46 -32.67 18.23
C ASN A 288 18.84 -31.79 17.03
N MET A 289 19.36 -30.58 17.28
CA MET A 289 20.72 -30.16 16.91
C MET A 289 20.89 -28.64 17.09
N THR A 290 22.08 -28.30 17.58
CA THR A 290 22.67 -26.99 17.91
C THR A 290 22.78 -26.00 16.74
N PRO A 291 22.90 -24.68 17.02
CA PRO A 291 22.88 -23.62 16.01
C PRO A 291 24.28 -23.29 15.43
N PRO A 292 24.37 -22.67 14.24
CA PRO A 292 25.54 -21.89 13.86
C PRO A 292 25.28 -20.37 13.80
N VAL A 293 26.13 -19.66 14.55
CA VAL A 293 26.85 -18.40 14.26
C VAL A 293 26.16 -17.33 13.40
N THR A 294 25.85 -16.20 14.05
CA THR A 294 25.59 -14.89 13.46
C THR A 294 26.87 -14.26 12.90
N SER A 295 26.85 -13.79 11.66
CA SER A 295 27.83 -12.84 11.11
C SER A 295 27.18 -11.47 10.94
N GLU A 296 27.75 -10.48 11.62
CA GLU A 296 27.41 -9.06 11.49
C GLU A 296 27.85 -8.53 10.11
N VAL A 297 26.97 -7.76 9.45
CA VAL A 297 27.30 -7.00 8.24
C VAL A 297 27.99 -5.70 8.66
N SER A 298 29.26 -5.55 8.29
CA SER A 298 30.03 -4.32 8.46
C SER A 298 29.72 -3.30 7.37
N THR A 299 29.28 -2.10 7.74
CA THR A 299 29.20 -0.93 6.84
C THR A 299 30.60 -0.38 6.57
N ASN A 300 30.96 -0.23 5.29
CA ASN A 300 32.27 0.21 4.83
C ASN A 300 32.47 1.74 5.07
N PRO A 301 33.62 2.25 5.55
CA PRO A 301 33.83 3.67 5.88
C PRO A 301 33.87 4.64 4.69
N ASP A 302 34.00 4.15 3.46
CA ASP A 302 34.16 4.99 2.25
C ASP A 302 32.85 5.63 1.77
N ASP A 303 31.69 5.16 2.23
CA ASP A 303 30.38 5.72 1.86
C ASP A 303 30.10 7.10 2.50
N ILE A 304 30.93 7.53 3.45
CA ILE A 304 30.74 8.77 4.21
C ILE A 304 31.40 9.98 3.51
N GLN A 305 32.43 9.77 2.67
CA GLN A 305 33.15 10.88 2.03
C GLN A 305 32.37 11.56 0.88
N SER A 306 31.37 10.90 0.29
CA SER A 306 30.54 11.48 -0.79
C SER A 306 29.46 12.45 -0.29
N ILE A 307 29.12 12.41 1.01
CA ILE A 307 28.03 13.21 1.59
C ILE A 307 28.52 14.63 1.91
N ASP A 308 29.81 14.79 2.25
CA ASP A 308 30.39 16.09 2.61
C ASP A 308 30.30 17.13 1.47
N SER A 309 30.31 16.70 0.21
CA SER A 309 30.13 17.59 -0.95
C SER A 309 28.69 18.03 -1.22
N LEU A 310 27.70 17.39 -0.58
CA LEU A 310 26.27 17.68 -0.75
C LEU A 310 25.69 18.52 0.39
N LEU A 311 26.48 18.81 1.44
CA LEU A 311 26.01 19.57 2.59
C LEU A 311 25.79 21.05 2.22
N LEU A 312 24.56 21.51 2.43
CA LEU A 312 24.15 22.90 2.32
C LEU A 312 23.84 23.46 3.70
N ASP A 313 24.23 24.70 3.93
CA ASP A 313 23.95 25.43 5.15
C ASP A 313 22.51 25.93 5.20
N LEU A 314 21.90 25.91 6.38
CA LEU A 314 20.51 26.34 6.58
C LEU A 314 20.32 27.82 6.21
N SER A 315 21.36 28.63 6.36
CA SER A 315 21.38 30.03 5.90
C SER A 315 21.18 30.16 4.39
N THR A 316 21.86 29.35 3.58
CA THR A 316 21.67 29.34 2.13
C THR A 316 20.25 28.92 1.76
N LEU A 317 19.67 27.94 2.44
CA LEU A 317 18.28 27.52 2.18
C LEU A 317 17.26 28.57 2.58
N ARG A 318 17.44 29.24 3.74
CA ARG A 318 16.60 30.36 4.15
C ARG A 318 16.68 31.52 3.16
N ALA A 319 17.85 31.82 2.63
CA ALA A 319 18.01 32.85 1.60
C ALA A 319 17.32 32.45 0.28
N ALA A 320 17.51 31.21 -0.17
CA ALA A 320 16.96 30.72 -1.44
C ALA A 320 15.43 30.58 -1.42
N THR A 321 14.84 30.28 -0.26
CA THR A 321 13.40 30.07 -0.09
C THR A 321 12.66 31.29 0.44
N ASP A 322 13.36 32.41 0.67
CA ASP A 322 12.82 33.59 1.35
C ASP A 322 12.17 33.24 2.70
N ASN A 323 12.97 32.59 3.54
CA ASN A 323 12.60 32.04 4.83
C ASN A 323 11.37 31.11 4.77
N PHE A 324 11.34 30.22 3.77
CA PHE A 324 10.26 29.25 3.55
C PHE A 324 8.87 29.87 3.39
N ALA A 325 8.78 31.08 2.81
CA ALA A 325 7.51 31.76 2.61
C ALA A 325 6.52 30.93 1.76
N ASP A 326 5.24 30.94 2.13
CA ASP A 326 4.18 30.15 1.45
C ASP A 326 4.09 30.41 -0.06
N ARG A 327 4.44 31.63 -0.52
CA ARG A 327 4.47 31.99 -1.94
C ARG A 327 5.48 31.18 -2.77
N ASN A 328 6.50 30.61 -2.13
CA ASN A 328 7.52 29.77 -2.74
C ASN A 328 7.19 28.27 -2.62
N LYS A 329 6.06 27.92 -2.00
CA LYS A 329 5.58 26.53 -1.86
C LYS A 329 5.03 26.04 -3.20
N LEU A 330 5.64 24.98 -3.75
CA LEU A 330 5.28 24.41 -5.05
C LEU A 330 4.16 23.34 -4.96
N GLY A 331 4.05 22.69 -3.81
CA GLY A 331 3.12 21.60 -3.47
C GLY A 331 3.40 21.03 -2.07
N GLU A 332 2.68 19.98 -1.68
CA GLU A 332 2.92 19.21 -0.45
C GLU A 332 3.45 17.81 -0.80
N GLY A 333 4.65 17.49 -0.34
CA GLY A 333 5.23 16.14 -0.44
C GLY A 333 4.77 15.23 0.71
N GLY A 334 4.93 13.91 0.58
CA GLY A 334 4.35 12.92 1.49
C GLY A 334 5.14 12.54 2.77
N PHE A 335 5.86 13.46 3.43
CA PHE A 335 6.97 13.05 4.33
C PHE A 335 6.74 13.13 5.84
N GLY A 336 7.21 12.06 6.52
CA GLY A 336 7.47 11.88 7.95
C GLY A 336 8.89 11.30 8.20
N ALA A 337 9.31 11.16 9.48
CA ALA A 337 10.67 11.42 9.98
C ALA A 337 11.84 10.40 9.76
N VAL A 338 13.05 10.96 9.63
CA VAL A 338 14.46 10.45 9.77
C VAL A 338 14.90 9.18 9.02
N TYR A 339 14.13 8.10 9.01
CA TYR A 339 14.53 6.86 8.32
C TYR A 339 14.46 6.98 6.80
N LYS A 340 13.45 7.71 6.28
CA LYS A 340 13.30 8.00 4.84
C LYS A 340 14.46 8.83 4.30
N LEU A 341 14.89 9.84 5.07
CA LEU A 341 16.03 10.69 4.73
C LEU A 341 17.31 9.86 4.53
N LYS A 342 17.57 8.86 5.38
CA LYS A 342 18.77 8.02 5.25
C LYS A 342 18.76 7.20 3.96
N THR A 343 17.63 6.60 3.60
CA THR A 343 17.51 5.79 2.38
C THR A 343 17.59 6.64 1.12
N GLU A 344 16.82 7.74 1.08
CA GLU A 344 16.78 8.64 -0.06
C GLU A 344 18.12 9.37 -0.28
N LEU A 345 18.80 9.76 0.80
CA LEU A 345 20.16 10.33 0.75
C LEU A 345 21.18 9.36 0.14
N VAL A 346 21.20 8.10 0.58
CA VAL A 346 22.15 7.09 0.10
C VAL A 346 21.87 6.69 -1.34
N LEU A 347 20.59 6.60 -1.72
CA LEU A 347 20.18 6.22 -3.07
C LEU A 347 20.41 7.34 -4.08
N VAL A 348 19.88 8.55 -3.84
CA VAL A 348 19.91 9.62 -4.84
C VAL A 348 21.31 10.22 -5.01
N ALA A 349 22.21 10.08 -4.03
CA ALA A 349 23.63 10.40 -4.20
C ALA A 349 24.35 9.44 -5.17
N LYS A 350 23.91 8.18 -5.28
CA LYS A 350 24.55 7.14 -6.11
C LYS A 350 23.87 6.93 -7.46
N LEU A 351 22.59 7.26 -7.57
CA LEU A 351 21.81 7.11 -8.80
C LEU A 351 21.95 8.34 -9.69
N ARG A 352 22.40 8.15 -10.94
CA ARG A 352 22.50 9.22 -11.93
C ARG A 352 21.93 8.77 -13.25
N HIS A 353 20.76 9.29 -13.61
CA HIS A 353 20.11 8.96 -14.86
C HIS A 353 19.18 10.09 -15.31
N LYS A 354 19.10 10.33 -16.63
CA LYS A 354 18.32 11.44 -17.22
C LYS A 354 16.82 11.41 -16.90
N ASN A 355 16.29 10.24 -16.51
CA ASN A 355 14.88 10.04 -16.15
C ASN A 355 14.65 9.83 -14.64
N LEU A 356 15.62 10.20 -13.79
CA LEU A 356 15.45 10.28 -12.33
C LEU A 356 15.75 11.71 -11.88
N VAL A 357 15.07 12.19 -10.83
CA VAL A 357 15.33 13.52 -10.26
C VAL A 357 16.66 13.51 -9.51
N SER A 358 17.51 14.49 -9.79
CA SER A 358 18.83 14.61 -9.19
C SER A 358 18.77 15.36 -7.87
N LEU A 359 19.36 14.78 -6.82
CA LEU A 359 19.63 15.47 -5.56
C LEU A 359 20.80 16.43 -5.77
N VAL A 360 20.57 17.71 -5.45
CA VAL A 360 21.55 18.79 -5.55
C VAL A 360 22.28 18.97 -4.22
N GLY A 361 21.57 18.82 -3.09
CA GLY A 361 22.17 18.99 -1.77
C GLY A 361 21.24 18.62 -0.63
N VAL A 362 21.77 18.68 0.59
CA VAL A 362 21.16 18.16 1.81
C VAL A 362 21.52 19.11 2.95
N CYS A 363 20.55 19.46 3.80
CA CYS A 363 20.82 20.21 5.02
C CYS A 363 20.45 19.37 6.25
N LEU A 364 21.40 19.26 7.18
CA LEU A 364 21.32 18.47 8.42
C LEU A 364 21.67 19.34 9.64
N GLU A 365 21.14 20.56 9.72
CA GLU A 365 21.42 21.49 10.81
C GLU A 365 20.35 21.45 11.92
N GLY A 366 20.78 21.15 13.15
CA GLY A 366 19.87 21.08 14.31
C GLY A 366 18.81 19.99 14.15
N ASP A 367 17.53 20.36 14.26
CA ASP A 367 16.39 19.47 14.03
C ASP A 367 15.93 19.45 12.55
N GLU A 368 16.49 20.33 11.70
CA GLU A 368 16.10 20.46 10.30
C GLU A 368 16.79 19.41 9.41
N LYS A 369 15.99 18.74 8.59
CA LYS A 369 16.43 17.67 7.67
C LYS A 369 15.80 17.92 6.31
N LEU A 370 16.54 18.59 5.44
CA LEU A 370 16.04 19.07 4.15
C LEU A 370 16.80 18.41 2.99
N LEU A 371 16.06 18.03 1.95
CA LEU A 371 16.60 17.54 0.68
C LEU A 371 16.33 18.60 -0.39
N VAL A 372 17.36 18.91 -1.18
CA VAL A 372 17.30 19.90 -2.26
C VAL A 372 17.50 19.18 -3.57
N TYR A 373 16.51 19.26 -4.44
CA TYR A 373 16.54 18.64 -5.76
C TYR A 373 16.67 19.69 -6.86
N GLU A 374 16.96 19.23 -8.07
CA GLU A 374 16.78 20.05 -9.26
C GLU A 374 15.32 20.52 -9.40
N TYR A 375 15.14 21.76 -9.84
CA TYR A 375 13.82 22.34 -10.00
C TYR A 375 13.14 21.83 -11.28
N MET A 376 11.91 21.35 -11.12
CA MET A 376 11.09 20.79 -12.21
C MET A 376 9.92 21.75 -12.51
N PRO A 377 10.03 22.61 -13.55
CA PRO A 377 9.12 23.73 -13.80
C PRO A 377 7.69 23.31 -14.15
N ASN A 378 7.52 22.14 -14.80
CA ASN A 378 6.20 21.64 -15.20
C ASN A 378 5.56 20.75 -14.12
N LYS A 379 6.11 20.75 -12.90
CA LYS A 379 5.59 20.00 -11.73
C LYS A 379 5.41 18.51 -12.05
N SER A 380 4.49 17.84 -11.36
CA SER A 380 4.19 16.42 -11.51
C SER A 380 3.19 16.14 -12.64
N LEU A 381 3.30 14.97 -13.25
CA LEU A 381 2.45 14.54 -14.37
C LEU A 381 0.95 14.62 -14.04
N ASP A 382 0.55 14.26 -12.81
CA ASP A 382 -0.84 14.28 -12.39
C ASP A 382 -1.47 15.69 -12.38
N THR A 383 -0.65 16.74 -12.20
CA THR A 383 -1.12 18.14 -12.22
C THR A 383 -1.47 18.65 -13.61
N ILE A 384 -1.02 17.93 -14.65
CA ILE A 384 -1.27 18.23 -16.06
C ILE A 384 -2.28 17.22 -16.63
N LEU A 385 -2.07 15.91 -16.39
CA LEU A 385 -2.84 14.82 -16.99
C LEU A 385 -4.32 14.88 -16.62
N PHE A 386 -4.65 15.23 -15.38
CA PHE A 386 -6.02 15.21 -14.87
C PHE A 386 -6.68 16.60 -14.79
N ASP A 387 -6.02 17.62 -15.32
CA ASP A 387 -6.56 18.97 -15.46
C ASP A 387 -7.07 19.12 -16.90
N TYR A 388 -8.36 19.37 -17.06
CA TYR A 388 -9.01 19.39 -18.39
C TYR A 388 -8.39 20.38 -19.38
N GLU A 389 -7.89 21.52 -18.89
CA GLU A 389 -7.28 22.52 -19.76
C GLU A 389 -5.82 22.19 -20.05
N LYS A 390 -5.06 21.77 -19.04
CA LYS A 390 -3.63 21.46 -19.20
C LYS A 390 -3.38 20.13 -19.91
N SER A 391 -4.29 19.16 -19.82
CA SER A 391 -4.12 17.85 -20.48
C SER A 391 -4.05 17.96 -22.01
N LYS A 392 -4.59 19.05 -22.57
CA LYS A 392 -4.50 19.42 -24.00
C LYS A 392 -3.07 19.70 -24.43
N ASP A 393 -2.19 20.09 -23.49
CA ASP A 393 -0.77 20.30 -23.76
C ASP A 393 0.01 18.97 -23.83
N LEU A 394 -0.57 17.86 -23.38
CA LEU A 394 -0.02 16.51 -23.47
C LEU A 394 -0.61 15.76 -24.67
N ASP A 395 -0.12 16.08 -25.87
CA ASP A 395 -0.42 15.31 -27.07
C ASP A 395 0.13 13.87 -27.00
N TRP A 396 -0.23 13.04 -27.99
CA TRP A 396 0.21 11.65 -28.06
C TRP A 396 1.73 11.48 -27.97
N GLY A 397 2.48 12.31 -28.71
CA GLY A 397 3.94 12.25 -28.75
C GLY A 397 4.56 12.51 -27.37
N LYS A 398 4.06 13.52 -26.65
CA LYS A 398 4.50 13.82 -25.28
C LYS A 398 4.13 12.71 -24.31
N ARG A 399 2.92 12.15 -24.38
CA ARG A 399 2.51 11.02 -23.52
C ARG A 399 3.39 9.80 -23.74
N LEU A 400 3.67 9.44 -25.00
CA LEU A 400 4.56 8.32 -25.33
C LEU A 400 6.00 8.58 -24.87
N LYS A 401 6.48 9.83 -25.02
CA LYS A 401 7.79 10.27 -24.50
C LYS A 401 7.87 10.12 -22.98
N ILE A 402 6.80 10.47 -22.26
CA ILE A 402 6.69 10.33 -20.82
C ILE A 402 6.71 8.85 -20.41
N VAL A 403 5.85 8.01 -21.00
CA VAL A 403 5.83 6.57 -20.71
C VAL A 403 7.19 5.92 -20.97
N SER A 404 7.78 6.21 -22.13
CA SER A 404 9.11 5.68 -22.51
C SER A 404 10.23 6.16 -21.59
N GLY A 405 10.15 7.40 -21.11
CA GLY A 405 11.13 7.94 -20.16
C GLY A 405 11.02 7.31 -18.78
N VAL A 406 9.81 7.10 -18.27
CA VAL A 406 9.59 6.39 -17.00
C VAL A 406 10.03 4.92 -17.12
N ALA A 407 9.74 4.25 -18.24
CA ALA A 407 10.20 2.88 -18.47
C ALA A 407 11.72 2.76 -18.41
N ARG A 408 12.45 3.67 -19.08
CA ARG A 408 13.92 3.74 -18.99
C ARG A 408 14.43 4.07 -17.58
N GLY A 409 13.74 4.95 -16.86
CA GLY A 409 14.07 5.28 -15.47
C GLY A 409 13.97 4.06 -14.55
N LEU A 410 12.87 3.30 -14.65
CA LEU A 410 12.68 2.07 -13.90
C LEU A 410 13.66 0.96 -14.34
N GLN A 411 13.89 0.79 -15.65
CA GLN A 411 14.88 -0.16 -16.15
C GLN A 411 16.27 0.11 -15.55
N TYR A 412 16.67 1.38 -15.49
CA TYR A 412 17.92 1.76 -14.83
C TYR A 412 17.94 1.36 -13.35
N LEU A 413 16.86 1.61 -12.60
CA LEU A 413 16.76 1.22 -11.19
C LEU A 413 16.79 -0.30 -11.00
N HIS A 414 16.18 -1.07 -11.89
CA HIS A 414 15.99 -2.51 -11.74
C HIS A 414 17.17 -3.34 -12.27
N GLU A 415 17.80 -2.87 -13.35
CA GLU A 415 18.65 -3.69 -14.22
C GLU A 415 20.02 -3.05 -14.52
N ASP A 416 20.10 -1.74 -14.80
CA ASP A 416 21.34 -1.12 -15.31
C ASP A 416 22.20 -0.43 -14.22
N SER A 417 21.62 -0.10 -13.07
CA SER A 417 22.36 0.55 -11.98
C SER A 417 23.17 -0.46 -11.17
N GLN A 418 24.23 0.02 -10.50
CA GLN A 418 25.09 -0.82 -9.65
C GLN A 418 24.34 -1.46 -8.48
N LEU A 419 23.22 -0.86 -8.09
CA LEU A 419 22.39 -1.26 -6.97
C LEU A 419 20.99 -1.53 -7.51
N ARG A 420 20.45 -2.74 -7.35
CA ARG A 420 19.07 -3.01 -7.74
C ARG A 420 18.13 -2.30 -6.76
N VAL A 421 17.33 -1.36 -7.25
CA VAL A 421 16.42 -0.52 -6.45
C VAL A 421 14.97 -0.80 -6.82
N VAL A 422 14.11 -1.07 -5.84
CA VAL A 422 12.65 -1.12 -6.02
C VAL A 422 12.04 0.15 -5.45
N HIS A 423 11.26 0.89 -6.25
CA HIS A 423 10.71 2.21 -5.92
C HIS A 423 9.55 2.14 -4.91
N ARG A 424 8.61 1.19 -5.07
CA ARG A 424 7.45 0.91 -4.21
C ARG A 424 6.36 1.98 -4.12
N ASP A 425 6.59 3.20 -4.58
CA ASP A 425 5.57 4.26 -4.66
C ASP A 425 5.54 4.97 -6.02
N LEU A 426 5.64 4.22 -7.12
CA LEU A 426 5.51 4.82 -8.45
C LEU A 426 4.05 5.18 -8.74
N LYS A 427 3.82 6.42 -9.16
CA LYS A 427 2.50 6.97 -9.52
C LYS A 427 2.67 8.25 -10.33
N ALA A 428 1.61 8.75 -10.95
CA ALA A 428 1.66 9.98 -11.75
C ALA A 428 2.16 11.22 -10.95
N SER A 429 1.85 11.33 -9.66
CA SER A 429 2.33 12.45 -8.82
C SER A 429 3.82 12.38 -8.47
N ASN A 430 4.44 11.21 -8.61
CA ASN A 430 5.88 11.01 -8.38
C ASN A 430 6.71 11.07 -9.67
N VAL A 431 6.10 11.45 -10.80
CA VAL A 431 6.80 11.71 -12.07
C VAL A 431 6.79 13.21 -12.34
N LEU A 432 7.96 13.85 -12.21
CA LEU A 432 8.13 15.29 -12.46
C LEU A 432 8.54 15.58 -13.91
N LEU A 433 8.19 16.75 -14.42
CA LEU A 433 8.40 17.16 -15.81
C LEU A 433 9.31 18.40 -15.89
N ASP A 434 10.34 18.32 -16.72
CA ASP A 434 11.21 19.46 -17.02
C ASP A 434 10.57 20.40 -18.08
N PHE A 435 11.26 21.47 -18.47
CA PHE A 435 10.79 22.44 -19.46
C PHE A 435 10.31 21.80 -20.77
N ASP A 436 10.96 20.73 -21.22
CA ASP A 436 10.68 20.02 -22.47
C ASP A 436 9.74 18.80 -22.27
N HIS A 437 9.08 18.74 -21.11
CA HIS A 437 8.22 17.62 -20.70
C HIS A 437 8.96 16.27 -20.69
N ASN A 438 10.28 16.26 -20.45
CA ASN A 438 10.98 15.01 -20.16
C ASN A 438 10.60 14.54 -18.75
N PRO A 439 10.26 13.26 -18.56
CA PRO A 439 9.89 12.73 -17.25
C PRO A 439 11.12 12.41 -16.41
N LYS A 440 11.00 12.68 -15.10
CA LYS A 440 11.94 12.24 -14.07
C LYS A 440 11.19 11.64 -12.89
N ILE A 441 11.55 10.41 -12.53
CA ILE A 441 11.02 9.71 -11.35
C ILE A 441 11.59 10.36 -10.09
N SER A 442 10.72 10.59 -9.10
CA SER A 442 11.01 11.26 -7.83
C SER A 442 10.42 10.50 -6.64
N ASP A 443 10.75 10.95 -5.42
CA ASP A 443 10.26 10.39 -4.15
C ASP A 443 10.72 8.94 -3.89
N PHE A 444 12.01 8.81 -3.56
CA PHE A 444 12.62 7.53 -3.19
C PHE A 444 12.48 7.22 -1.69
N GLY A 445 11.61 7.93 -0.97
CA GLY A 445 11.46 7.80 0.48
C GLY A 445 10.99 6.40 0.92
N LEU A 446 10.41 5.61 0.02
CA LEU A 446 9.98 4.23 0.24
C LEU A 446 10.83 3.19 -0.50
N ALA A 447 11.84 3.63 -1.25
CA ALA A 447 12.65 2.75 -2.07
C ALA A 447 13.47 1.77 -1.23
N LYS A 448 13.80 0.62 -1.81
CA LYS A 448 14.56 -0.46 -1.16
C LYS A 448 15.66 -0.97 -2.08
N LEU A 449 16.80 -1.32 -1.46
CA LEU A 449 17.95 -1.93 -2.10
C LEU A 449 17.86 -3.44 -2.02
N PHE A 450 18.10 -4.12 -3.12
CA PHE A 450 18.34 -5.57 -3.15
C PHE A 450 19.83 -5.86 -3.16
N GLU A 451 20.22 -6.91 -2.43
CA GLU A 451 21.51 -7.57 -2.62
C GLU A 451 21.54 -8.28 -3.98
N TRP A 452 22.74 -8.55 -4.51
CA TRP A 452 22.95 -8.92 -5.92
C TRP A 452 22.12 -10.12 -6.42
N ASP A 453 21.81 -11.07 -5.55
CA ASP A 453 21.05 -12.29 -5.83
C ASP A 453 19.55 -12.21 -5.46
N GLN A 454 19.13 -11.17 -4.74
CA GLN A 454 17.75 -11.00 -4.31
C GLN A 454 16.86 -10.54 -5.48
N THR A 455 15.76 -11.25 -5.69
CA THR A 455 14.75 -10.98 -6.73
C THR A 455 13.44 -10.46 -6.15
N GLN A 456 13.20 -10.70 -4.87
CA GLN A 456 12.03 -10.31 -4.10
C GLN A 456 12.38 -10.27 -2.61
N ASP A 457 11.65 -9.47 -1.84
CA ASP A 457 11.78 -9.40 -0.38
C ASP A 457 10.42 -9.09 0.27
N VAL A 458 10.33 -9.26 1.59
CA VAL A 458 9.10 -9.10 2.36
C VAL A 458 9.28 -8.03 3.43
N THR A 459 8.36 -7.07 3.48
CA THR A 459 8.32 -6.05 4.52
C THR A 459 7.11 -6.24 5.42
N SER A 460 7.30 -6.12 6.74
CA SER A 460 6.18 -6.04 7.70
C SER A 460 5.49 -4.67 7.68
N HIS A 461 6.17 -3.65 7.13
CA HIS A 461 5.63 -2.31 6.96
C HIS A 461 5.28 -2.05 5.49
N ILE A 462 3.99 -2.11 5.19
CA ILE A 462 3.44 -1.84 3.84
C ILE A 462 3.17 -0.34 3.73
N ALA A 463 3.78 0.29 2.73
CA ALA A 463 3.69 1.73 2.49
C ALA A 463 3.74 2.02 0.99
N GLY A 464 2.82 2.83 0.48
CA GLY A 464 2.70 3.12 -0.94
C GLY A 464 1.29 3.63 -1.24
N THR A 465 1.05 4.01 -2.48
CA THR A 465 -0.22 4.63 -2.87
C THR A 465 -1.24 3.59 -3.31
N TYR A 466 -2.40 3.59 -2.67
CA TYR A 466 -3.51 2.72 -3.01
C TYR A 466 -3.94 2.89 -4.47
N GLY A 467 -4.34 1.80 -5.13
CA GLY A 467 -4.59 1.76 -6.58
C GLY A 467 -3.33 1.48 -7.42
N TYR A 468 -2.14 1.90 -6.97
CA TYR A 468 -0.87 1.63 -7.67
C TYR A 468 -0.10 0.46 -7.07
N MET A 469 -0.38 0.08 -5.82
CA MET A 469 0.29 -1.05 -5.18
C MET A 469 -0.12 -2.37 -5.82
N ALA A 470 0.88 -3.15 -6.22
CA ALA A 470 0.66 -4.51 -6.70
C ALA A 470 -0.03 -5.37 -5.62
N PRO A 471 -0.92 -6.31 -6.00
CA PRO A 471 -1.67 -7.13 -5.04
C PRO A 471 -0.78 -7.87 -4.03
N GLU A 472 0.31 -8.49 -4.50
CA GLU A 472 1.24 -9.21 -3.64
C GLU A 472 1.94 -8.31 -2.62
N TYR A 473 2.21 -7.06 -3.00
CA TYR A 473 2.82 -6.07 -2.14
C TYR A 473 1.82 -5.51 -1.13
N ALA A 474 0.63 -5.10 -1.59
CA ALA A 474 -0.42 -4.56 -0.75
C ALA A 474 -0.91 -5.54 0.33
N MET A 475 -0.86 -6.84 0.03
CA MET A 475 -1.45 -7.87 0.90
C MET A 475 -0.44 -8.65 1.72
N ARG A 476 0.79 -8.84 1.23
CA ARG A 476 1.82 -9.65 1.88
C ARG A 476 3.07 -8.86 2.26
N GLY A 477 3.14 -7.59 1.86
CA GLY A 477 4.38 -6.83 1.90
C GLY A 477 5.47 -7.41 0.99
N GLN A 478 5.13 -8.29 0.05
CA GLN A 478 6.08 -8.84 -0.92
C GLN A 478 6.33 -7.81 -2.01
N TYR A 479 7.53 -7.25 -2.05
CA TYR A 479 7.90 -6.27 -3.06
C TYR A 479 9.01 -6.82 -3.95
N SER A 480 8.97 -6.45 -5.22
CA SER A 480 9.98 -6.79 -6.21
C SER A 480 9.98 -5.76 -7.33
N VAL A 481 10.91 -5.88 -8.27
CA VAL A 481 10.90 -5.10 -9.51
C VAL A 481 9.58 -5.27 -10.30
N LYS A 482 8.88 -6.41 -10.13
CA LYS A 482 7.57 -6.66 -10.75
C LYS A 482 6.43 -5.92 -10.06
N SER A 483 6.59 -5.52 -8.80
CA SER A 483 5.62 -4.70 -8.11
C SER A 483 5.65 -3.26 -8.65
N ASP A 484 6.83 -2.72 -8.98
CA ASP A 484 6.95 -1.45 -9.70
C ASP A 484 6.40 -1.53 -11.13
N ALA A 485 6.57 -2.68 -11.82
CA ALA A 485 5.97 -2.91 -13.14
C ALA A 485 4.44 -2.81 -13.09
N PHE A 486 3.80 -3.33 -12.03
CA PHE A 486 2.35 -3.17 -11.83
C PHE A 486 1.96 -1.70 -11.70
N SER A 487 2.65 -0.94 -10.85
CA SER A 487 2.41 0.50 -10.66
C SER A 487 2.58 1.28 -11.97
N PHE A 488 3.58 0.89 -12.78
CA PHE A 488 3.81 1.45 -14.11
C PHE A 488 2.65 1.13 -15.08
N GLY A 489 2.13 -0.10 -15.05
CA GLY A 489 0.96 -0.50 -15.85
C GLY A 489 -0.28 0.32 -15.54
N VAL A 490 -0.58 0.51 -14.25
CA VAL A 490 -1.66 1.41 -13.79
C VAL A 490 -1.47 2.82 -14.36
N MET A 491 -0.25 3.38 -14.24
CA MET A 491 0.06 4.71 -14.74
C MET A 491 -0.10 4.82 -16.27
N ILE A 492 0.27 3.79 -17.05
CA ILE A 492 -0.02 3.76 -18.50
C ILE A 492 -1.52 3.92 -18.74
N LEU A 493 -2.35 3.16 -18.02
CA LEU A 493 -3.79 3.18 -18.19
C LEU A 493 -4.40 4.54 -17.82
N GLU A 494 -3.87 5.21 -16.80
CA GLU A 494 -4.23 6.60 -16.52
C GLU A 494 -3.81 7.57 -17.65
N ILE A 495 -2.60 7.40 -18.19
CA ILE A 495 -2.07 8.27 -19.25
C ILE A 495 -2.92 8.15 -20.53
N VAL A 496 -3.37 6.96 -20.91
CA VAL A 496 -4.16 6.77 -22.14
C VAL A 496 -5.63 7.14 -21.97
N THR A 497 -6.18 7.00 -20.77
CA THR A 497 -7.60 7.34 -20.50
C THR A 497 -7.79 8.79 -20.04
N GLY A 498 -6.74 9.43 -19.52
CA GLY A 498 -6.85 10.73 -18.85
C GLY A 498 -7.67 10.67 -17.55
N ARG A 499 -7.92 9.48 -17.01
CA ARG A 499 -8.74 9.24 -15.82
C ARG A 499 -7.87 8.81 -14.66
N ARG A 500 -8.13 9.35 -13.47
CA ARG A 500 -7.44 8.93 -12.25
C ARG A 500 -7.84 7.50 -11.90
N ASN A 501 -6.86 6.70 -11.53
CA ASN A 501 -7.04 5.43 -10.84
C ASN A 501 -7.36 5.72 -9.37
N SER A 502 -8.54 6.28 -9.11
CA SER A 502 -9.05 6.53 -7.77
C SER A 502 -10.47 6.00 -7.69
N SER A 503 -10.68 5.05 -6.77
CA SER A 503 -12.00 4.69 -6.25
C SER A 503 -12.82 5.97 -6.01
N PHE A 504 -14.02 6.03 -6.59
CA PHE A 504 -15.04 7.08 -6.43
C PHE A 504 -14.94 8.30 -7.34
N SER A 505 -15.24 8.11 -8.63
CA SER A 505 -15.97 9.14 -9.39
C SER A 505 -17.47 8.90 -9.22
N ASN A 506 -18.19 9.93 -8.75
CA ASN A 506 -19.62 9.98 -8.46
C ASN A 506 -20.54 9.61 -9.65
N SER A 507 -20.73 8.33 -9.90
CA SER A 507 -21.90 7.82 -10.62
C SER A 507 -22.26 6.45 -10.05
N GLU A 508 -23.55 6.11 -10.06
CA GLU A 508 -24.14 4.88 -9.50
C GLU A 508 -23.66 3.57 -10.16
N GLN A 509 -22.52 3.58 -10.86
CA GLN A 509 -21.90 2.50 -11.62
C GLN A 509 -20.36 2.62 -11.67
N SER A 510 -19.69 3.09 -10.59
CA SER A 510 -18.23 3.33 -10.66
C SER A 510 -17.42 2.02 -10.66
N ILE A 511 -17.25 1.42 -11.83
CA ILE A 511 -16.32 0.33 -12.12
C ILE A 511 -14.88 0.86 -11.91
N ASP A 512 -14.05 0.13 -11.18
CA ASP A 512 -12.61 0.39 -11.02
C ASP A 512 -11.92 0.59 -12.38
N LEU A 513 -10.94 1.51 -12.51
CA LEU A 513 -10.35 1.88 -13.81
C LEU A 513 -9.80 0.64 -14.55
N LEU A 514 -9.16 -0.29 -13.84
CA LEU A 514 -8.63 -1.51 -14.46
C LEU A 514 -9.76 -2.40 -14.97
N SER A 515 -10.86 -2.49 -14.22
CA SER A 515 -12.05 -3.23 -14.61
C SER A 515 -12.74 -2.61 -15.83
N LEU A 516 -12.83 -1.27 -15.88
CA LEU A 516 -13.43 -0.54 -17.00
C LEU A 516 -12.60 -0.68 -18.28
N VAL A 517 -11.27 -0.51 -18.17
CA VAL A 517 -10.34 -0.74 -19.28
C VAL A 517 -10.45 -2.19 -19.77
N TRP A 518 -10.48 -3.16 -18.85
CA TRP A 518 -10.57 -4.58 -19.21
C TRP A 518 -11.88 -4.90 -19.94
N GLU A 519 -13.02 -4.40 -19.46
CA GLU A 519 -14.31 -4.58 -20.11
C GLU A 519 -14.27 -4.08 -21.56
N HIS A 520 -13.93 -2.80 -21.75
CA HIS A 520 -13.80 -2.19 -23.08
C HIS A 520 -12.74 -2.88 -23.97
N TRP A 521 -11.66 -3.40 -23.38
CA TRP A 521 -10.66 -4.20 -24.08
C TRP A 521 -11.23 -5.52 -24.59
N THR A 522 -12.05 -6.21 -23.80
CA THR A 522 -12.66 -7.50 -24.20
C THR A 522 -13.85 -7.34 -25.14
N THR A 523 -14.55 -6.21 -25.09
CA THR A 523 -15.69 -5.91 -25.98
C THR A 523 -15.29 -5.24 -27.29
N GLY A 524 -14.02 -4.86 -27.45
CA GLY A 524 -13.52 -4.17 -28.64
C GLY A 524 -13.90 -2.69 -28.71
N THR A 525 -14.33 -2.08 -27.59
CA THR A 525 -14.80 -0.68 -27.52
C THR A 525 -13.81 0.25 -26.81
N ILE A 526 -12.52 -0.11 -26.78
CA ILE A 526 -11.48 0.62 -26.04
C ILE A 526 -11.27 2.06 -26.52
N GLU A 527 -11.58 2.35 -27.78
CA GLU A 527 -11.47 3.70 -28.34
C GLU A 527 -12.37 4.72 -27.62
N GLU A 528 -13.49 4.28 -27.05
CA GLU A 528 -14.45 5.12 -26.33
C GLU A 528 -13.90 5.62 -24.99
N LEU A 529 -12.91 4.93 -24.42
CA LEU A 529 -12.35 5.24 -23.11
C LEU A 529 -11.16 6.22 -23.17
N LEU A 530 -10.65 6.48 -24.37
CA LEU A 530 -9.42 7.23 -24.58
C LEU A 530 -9.60 8.72 -24.36
N ASP A 531 -8.55 9.35 -23.86
CA ASP A 531 -8.51 10.80 -23.71
C ASP A 531 -8.62 11.50 -25.08
N PRO A 532 -9.65 12.36 -25.30
CA PRO A 532 -9.81 13.13 -26.53
C PRO A 532 -8.64 14.07 -26.84
N ALA A 533 -7.83 14.45 -25.83
CA ALA A 533 -6.67 15.32 -25.99
C ALA A 533 -5.53 14.68 -26.80
N MET A 534 -5.49 13.34 -26.95
CA MET A 534 -4.44 12.62 -27.67
C MET A 534 -4.57 12.68 -29.20
N ARG A 535 -4.39 13.86 -29.81
CA ARG A 535 -4.41 14.05 -31.28
C ARG A 535 -3.17 13.43 -31.95
N GLY A 536 -3.28 13.01 -33.20
CA GLY A 536 -2.13 12.58 -34.04
C GLY A 536 -1.62 11.15 -33.82
N ARG A 537 -2.48 10.24 -33.34
CA ARG A 537 -2.15 8.83 -33.02
C ARG A 537 -2.55 7.87 -34.14
N SER A 538 -1.80 6.77 -34.32
CA SER A 538 -2.30 5.57 -35.01
C SER A 538 -3.10 4.72 -34.02
N ALA A 539 -4.13 4.00 -34.49
CA ALA A 539 -4.91 3.09 -33.65
C ALA A 539 -4.02 1.96 -33.10
N ASP A 540 -3.10 1.46 -33.93
CA ASP A 540 -2.19 0.35 -33.60
C ASP A 540 -1.21 0.70 -32.47
N ASP A 541 -0.61 1.90 -32.49
CA ASP A 541 0.33 2.34 -31.44
C ASP A 541 -0.36 2.47 -30.08
N LEU A 542 -1.64 2.86 -30.10
CA LEU A 542 -2.43 3.00 -28.89
C LEU A 542 -2.89 1.64 -28.34
N LEU A 543 -3.36 0.74 -29.21
CA LEU A 543 -3.66 -0.64 -28.83
C LEU A 543 -2.42 -1.32 -28.24
N LYS A 544 -1.24 -1.07 -28.84
CA LYS A 544 0.04 -1.54 -28.29
C LYS A 544 0.29 -1.04 -26.88
N LEU A 545 0.10 0.26 -26.64
CA LEU A 545 0.34 0.85 -25.33
C LEU A 545 -0.62 0.33 -24.26
N ILE A 546 -1.91 0.17 -24.59
CA ILE A 546 -2.91 -0.41 -23.69
C ILE A 546 -2.59 -1.87 -23.40
N ASN A 547 -2.19 -2.64 -24.40
CA ASN A 547 -1.79 -4.03 -24.24
C ASN A 547 -0.59 -4.17 -23.29
N ILE A 548 0.43 -3.30 -23.43
CA ILE A 548 1.56 -3.23 -22.49
C ILE A 548 1.08 -2.89 -21.07
N GLY A 549 0.19 -1.90 -20.93
CA GLY A 549 -0.41 -1.54 -19.65
C GLY A 549 -1.11 -2.73 -18.98
N LEU A 550 -1.93 -3.45 -19.73
CA LEU A 550 -2.64 -4.65 -19.27
C LEU A 550 -1.70 -5.81 -18.90
N LEU A 551 -0.62 -6.03 -19.64
CA LEU A 551 0.42 -7.00 -19.29
C LEU A 551 1.18 -6.62 -18.02
N CYS A 552 1.37 -5.33 -17.77
CA CYS A 552 2.03 -4.86 -16.56
C CYS A 552 1.16 -5.05 -15.30
N VAL A 553 -0.17 -4.98 -15.42
CA VAL A 553 -1.10 -5.14 -14.28
C VAL A 553 -1.61 -6.58 -14.07
N GLN A 554 -0.92 -7.58 -14.63
CA GLN A 554 -1.28 -8.98 -14.40
C GLN A 554 -1.15 -9.35 -12.92
N ASP A 555 -2.02 -10.25 -12.44
CA ASP A 555 -2.08 -10.62 -11.03
C ASP A 555 -0.78 -11.27 -10.55
N ASN A 556 -0.33 -12.28 -11.28
CA ASN A 556 0.90 -13.00 -11.00
C ASN A 556 2.13 -12.17 -11.45
N PRO A 557 3.07 -11.84 -10.55
CA PRO A 557 4.28 -11.10 -10.90
C PRO A 557 5.12 -11.75 -11.99
N ALA A 558 5.05 -13.07 -12.17
CA ALA A 558 5.78 -13.79 -13.21
C ALA A 558 5.28 -13.43 -14.62
N ASP A 559 3.97 -13.13 -14.76
CA ASP A 559 3.33 -12.84 -16.05
C ASP A 559 3.52 -11.37 -16.47
N ARG A 560 4.02 -10.51 -15.55
CA ARG A 560 4.36 -9.12 -15.85
C ARG A 560 5.69 -9.05 -16.60
N PRO A 561 5.85 -8.21 -17.64
CA PRO A 561 7.14 -8.02 -18.30
C PRO A 561 8.18 -7.38 -17.37
N THR A 562 9.47 -7.58 -17.65
CA THR A 562 10.54 -6.74 -17.06
C THR A 562 10.54 -5.36 -17.70
N MET A 563 11.18 -4.38 -17.08
CA MET A 563 11.20 -3.02 -17.62
C MET A 563 12.06 -2.92 -18.89
N SER A 564 13.12 -3.74 -19.02
CA SER A 564 13.80 -3.94 -20.31
C SER A 564 12.89 -4.48 -21.40
N ALA A 565 12.07 -5.50 -21.11
CA ALA A 565 11.12 -6.04 -22.07
C ALA A 565 10.09 -4.98 -22.48
N VAL A 566 9.56 -4.21 -21.52
CA VAL A 566 8.68 -3.07 -21.78
C VAL A 566 9.36 -2.04 -22.69
N SER A 567 10.61 -1.66 -22.42
CA SER A 567 11.38 -0.73 -23.27
C SER A 567 11.50 -1.23 -24.70
N VAL A 568 11.77 -2.53 -24.89
CA VAL A 568 11.81 -3.17 -26.22
C VAL A 568 10.44 -3.08 -26.89
N MET A 569 9.36 -3.46 -26.18
CA MET A 569 7.99 -3.42 -26.71
C MET A 569 7.56 -2.00 -27.13
N LEU A 570 7.96 -0.98 -26.36
CA LEU A 570 7.68 0.42 -26.70
C LEU A 570 8.44 0.87 -27.96
N SER A 571 9.70 0.46 -28.10
CA SER A 571 10.58 0.85 -29.22
C SER A 571 10.36 0.07 -30.52
N SER A 572 9.80 -1.13 -30.45
CA SER A 572 9.57 -1.98 -31.63
C SER A 572 8.49 -1.42 -32.54
N GLU A 573 8.76 -1.40 -33.85
CA GLU A 573 7.78 -1.10 -34.91
C GLU A 573 6.87 -2.30 -35.20
N THR A 574 7.30 -3.52 -34.85
CA THR A 574 6.50 -4.74 -35.05
C THR A 574 5.73 -5.12 -33.79
N PHE A 575 4.45 -5.43 -33.98
CA PHE A 575 3.46 -5.66 -32.92
C PHE A 575 3.15 -7.17 -32.81
N SER A 576 3.91 -7.88 -31.98
CA SER A 576 3.63 -9.27 -31.60
C SER A 576 3.80 -9.39 -30.09
N VAL A 577 2.70 -9.30 -29.37
CA VAL A 577 2.71 -9.29 -27.92
C VAL A 577 1.68 -10.30 -27.42
N GLN A 578 2.01 -11.01 -26.34
CA GLN A 578 1.09 -11.92 -25.67
C GLN A 578 -0.22 -11.21 -25.30
N ALA A 579 -1.34 -11.90 -25.51
CA ALA A 579 -2.64 -11.40 -25.07
C ALA A 579 -2.70 -11.37 -23.53
N PRO A 580 -3.05 -10.24 -22.90
CA PRO A 580 -3.16 -10.14 -21.46
C PRO A 580 -4.34 -10.97 -20.94
N SER A 581 -4.25 -11.41 -19.70
CA SER A 581 -5.39 -12.03 -18.99
C SER A 581 -6.11 -10.99 -18.12
N ARG A 582 -7.31 -11.33 -17.64
CA ARG A 582 -8.15 -10.43 -16.82
C ARG A 582 -7.44 -10.03 -15.53
N PRO A 583 -7.23 -8.73 -15.25
CA PRO A 583 -6.70 -8.27 -13.97
C PRO A 583 -7.67 -8.59 -12.80
N THR A 584 -7.13 -9.02 -11.65
CA THR A 584 -7.91 -9.58 -10.51
C THR A 584 -8.74 -8.58 -9.70
N PHE A 585 -8.60 -7.26 -9.91
CA PHE A 585 -9.32 -6.23 -9.13
C PHE A 585 -10.83 -6.09 -9.41
N CYS A 586 -11.46 -7.01 -10.17
CA CYS A 586 -12.90 -6.99 -10.41
C CYS A 586 -13.71 -7.56 -9.23
N ILE A 587 -14.42 -6.73 -8.45
CA ILE A 587 -15.54 -7.19 -7.60
C ILE A 587 -16.74 -6.24 -7.70
N GLN A 588 -17.92 -6.80 -7.99
CA GLN A 588 -19.20 -6.35 -7.44
C GLN A 588 -20.14 -7.56 -7.28
N GLU A 589 -20.60 -7.86 -6.06
CA GLU A 589 -21.83 -8.61 -5.83
C GLU A 589 -22.68 -7.79 -4.85
N THR A 590 -23.78 -7.22 -5.35
CA THR A 590 -24.91 -6.76 -4.54
C THR A 590 -25.86 -7.93 -4.34
N ASP A 591 -26.10 -8.31 -3.09
CA ASP A 591 -27.19 -9.21 -2.71
C ASP A 591 -28.54 -8.57 -3.10
N SER A 592 -29.18 -9.06 -4.15
CA SER A 592 -30.62 -8.95 -4.32
C SER A 592 -31.22 -10.35 -4.39
N ALA A 593 -31.74 -10.79 -3.24
CA ALA A 593 -32.61 -11.95 -3.17
C ALA A 593 -33.94 -11.64 -3.87
N ALA A 594 -34.04 -11.95 -5.16
CA ALA A 594 -35.28 -12.24 -5.90
C ALA A 594 -34.94 -12.60 -7.35
N ASP A 595 -34.63 -13.86 -7.63
CA ASP A 595 -35.38 -14.67 -8.60
C ASP A 595 -34.82 -16.09 -8.60
N THR A 596 -35.62 -16.97 -8.03
CA THR A 596 -35.49 -18.42 -8.20
C THR A 596 -36.23 -18.77 -9.48
N ASP A 597 -35.70 -19.71 -10.24
CA ASP A 597 -36.32 -20.37 -11.40
C ASP A 597 -36.34 -19.57 -12.72
N LEU A 598 -35.31 -19.74 -13.55
CA LEU A 598 -35.42 -20.12 -14.97
C LEU A 598 -34.02 -20.25 -15.60
N TYR A 599 -33.40 -21.44 -15.53
CA TYR A 599 -32.62 -22.05 -16.62
C TYR A 599 -32.02 -23.40 -16.15
N SER A 600 -32.90 -24.35 -15.83
CA SER A 600 -32.54 -25.77 -15.73
C SER A 600 -33.20 -26.52 -16.88
N SER A 601 -32.69 -26.35 -18.11
CA SER A 601 -32.90 -27.30 -19.21
C SER A 601 -32.15 -26.90 -20.48
N ALA A 602 -30.87 -27.29 -20.60
CA ALA A 602 -30.28 -27.71 -21.87
C ALA A 602 -28.89 -28.33 -21.61
N PHE A 603 -28.61 -29.44 -22.30
CA PHE A 603 -27.36 -30.19 -22.36
C PHE A 603 -27.14 -31.30 -21.31
N ARG A 604 -27.84 -32.42 -21.53
CA ARG A 604 -27.26 -33.76 -21.41
C ARG A 604 -26.71 -34.21 -22.77
N SER A 605 -25.65 -35.03 -22.71
CA SER A 605 -24.83 -35.62 -23.80
C SER A 605 -23.88 -34.64 -24.49
N THR A 606 -22.59 -34.92 -24.68
CA THR A 606 -21.80 -36.16 -24.65
C THR A 606 -20.33 -35.76 -24.46
N GLY A 607 -19.52 -36.60 -23.81
CA GLY A 607 -18.13 -36.27 -23.50
C GLY A 607 -17.27 -36.01 -24.74
N ASP A 608 -16.40 -35.00 -24.65
CA ASP A 608 -15.00 -35.12 -25.05
C ASP A 608 -14.17 -34.02 -24.37
N SER A 609 -12.96 -34.37 -23.95
CA SER A 609 -12.00 -33.49 -23.32
C SER A 609 -11.48 -32.44 -24.32
N LYS A 610 -11.60 -31.15 -23.98
CA LYS A 610 -10.64 -30.08 -24.34
C LYS A 610 -11.07 -28.75 -23.70
N THR A 611 -10.23 -28.23 -22.80
CA THR A 611 -10.24 -26.84 -22.34
C THR A 611 -10.13 -25.89 -23.54
N ARG A 612 -11.16 -25.08 -23.76
CA ARG A 612 -11.17 -24.02 -24.78
C ARG A 612 -11.11 -22.67 -24.07
N SER A 613 -10.02 -21.96 -24.24
CA SER A 613 -9.86 -20.56 -23.85
C SER A 613 -10.90 -19.70 -24.57
N VAL A 614 -11.50 -18.75 -23.85
CA VAL A 614 -12.33 -17.70 -24.46
C VAL A 614 -11.35 -16.66 -25.03
N ALA A 615 -11.19 -16.65 -26.35
CA ALA A 615 -10.36 -15.70 -27.09
C ALA A 615 -10.97 -14.29 -27.03
N SER A 616 -10.14 -13.27 -26.84
CA SER A 616 -10.54 -11.85 -26.95
C SER A 616 -10.68 -11.47 -28.44
N PRO A 617 -11.67 -10.65 -28.83
CA PRO A 617 -11.79 -10.14 -30.20
C PRO A 617 -10.58 -9.29 -30.65
N ASN A 618 -9.80 -8.79 -29.69
CA ASN A 618 -8.58 -8.02 -29.91
C ASN A 618 -7.31 -8.89 -29.94
N GLU A 619 -7.42 -10.18 -30.30
CA GLU A 619 -6.26 -11.05 -30.51
C GLU A 619 -5.38 -10.52 -31.66
N VAL A 620 -4.14 -10.15 -31.30
CA VAL A 620 -3.15 -9.61 -32.22
C VAL A 620 -2.42 -10.77 -32.91
N SER A 621 -2.54 -10.84 -34.24
CA SER A 621 -2.08 -12.00 -35.00
C SER A 621 -0.56 -12.03 -35.19
N LEU A 622 0.04 -13.19 -34.92
CA LEU A 622 1.45 -13.53 -35.16
C LEU A 622 1.72 -13.68 -36.67
N THR A 623 2.53 -12.80 -37.26
CA THR A 623 3.23 -13.12 -38.51
C THR A 623 4.63 -13.63 -38.20
N GLU A 624 4.87 -14.91 -38.51
CA GLU A 624 6.20 -15.52 -38.49
C GLU A 624 7.12 -14.77 -39.46
N LEU A 625 8.29 -14.36 -38.97
CA LEU A 625 9.41 -13.93 -39.80
C LEU A 625 10.19 -15.17 -40.23
N GLU A 626 10.14 -15.50 -41.52
CA GLU A 626 11.11 -16.39 -42.14
C GLU A 626 12.52 -15.76 -42.09
N PRO A 627 13.57 -16.56 -41.81
CA PRO A 627 14.93 -16.05 -41.69
C PRO A 627 15.51 -15.66 -43.05
N ARG A 628 16.15 -14.49 -43.13
CA ARG A 628 17.19 -14.20 -44.13
C ARG A 628 18.45 -13.72 -43.46
#